data_AF-A0A352IT21-F1
#
_entry.id   AF-A0A352IT21-F1
#
_cell.length_a   1.000
_cell.length_b   1.000
_cell.length_c   1.000
_cell.angle_alpha   90.00
_cell.angle_beta   90.00
_cell.angle_gamma   90.00
#
_symmetry.space_group_name_H-M   'P 1'
#
loop_
_entity.id
_entity.type
_entity.pdbx_description
1 polymer ?
#
loop_
_entity_poly.entity_id
_entity_poly.type
_entity_poly.pdbx_seq_one_letter_code
_entity_poly.pdbx_strand_id
1 'polypeptide(L)' 'ITQGLAVAIKAGATKAQFDSTLGIHPTSAEEFVTMREPVA' A
#
# COMPACT_ATOMS: atom_id res chain seq x y z
N ILE A 1 10.96 0.93 1.79
CA ILE A 1 9.50 0.64 1.88
C ILE A 1 8.89 1.30 3.12
N THR A 2 9.30 0.90 4.32
CA THR A 2 8.62 1.26 5.58
C THR A 2 8.59 2.75 5.93
N GLN A 3 9.65 3.52 5.65
CA GLN A 3 9.66 4.97 5.94
C GLN A 3 8.54 5.73 5.19
N GLY A 4 8.34 5.43 3.90
CA GLY A 4 7.26 6.03 3.11
C GLY A 4 5.88 5.53 3.55
N LEU A 5 5.77 4.25 3.92
CA LEU A 5 4.55 3.67 4.47
C LEU A 5 4.14 4.34 5.79
N ALA A 6 5.12 4.63 6.67
CA ALA A 6 4.87 5.34 7.92
C ALA A 6 4.33 6.77 7.70
N VAL A 7 4.83 7.48 6.68
CA VAL A 7 4.30 8.80 6.28
C VAL A 7 2.85 8.67 5.80
N ALA A 8 2.56 7.69 4.93
CA ALA A 8 1.20 7.46 4.43
C ALA A 8 0.22 7.14 5.58
N ILE A 9 0.61 6.26 6.51
CA ILE A 9 -0.19 5.94 7.70
C ILE A 9 -0.40 7.19 8.56
N LYS A 10 0.65 7.99 8.80
CA LYS A 10 0.54 9.24 9.57
C LYS A 10 -0.39 10.26 8.92
N ALA A 11 -0.47 10.25 7.58
CA ALA A 11 -1.38 11.09 6.80
C ALA A 11 -2.82 10.54 6.73
N GLY A 12 -3.11 9.41 7.39
CA GLY A 12 -4.44 8.81 7.41
C GLY A 12 -4.77 7.95 6.20
N ALA A 13 -3.77 7.41 5.50
CA ALA A 13 -3.99 6.51 4.37
C ALA A 13 -4.78 5.26 4.79
N THR A 14 -5.85 4.97 4.06
CA THR A 14 -6.73 3.80 4.21
C THR A 14 -6.42 2.76 3.14
N LYS A 15 -6.85 1.50 3.37
CA LYS A 15 -6.63 0.42 2.39
C LYS A 15 -7.21 0.76 1.01
N ALA A 16 -8.37 1.41 0.95
CA ALA A 16 -8.99 1.87 -0.29
C ALA A 16 -8.09 2.79 -1.12
N GLN A 17 -7.29 3.65 -0.48
CA GLN A 17 -6.33 4.51 -1.17
C GLN A 17 -5.15 3.71 -1.73
N PHE A 18 -4.69 2.68 -1.01
CA PHE A 18 -3.69 1.76 -1.56
C PHE A 18 -4.27 0.96 -2.74
N ASP A 19 -5.52 0.49 -2.66
CA ASP A 19 -6.17 -0.24 -3.77
C ASP A 19 -6.38 0.63 -5.02
N SER A 20 -6.57 1.94 -4.85
CA SER A 20 -6.70 2.90 -5.96
C SER A 20 -5.35 3.39 -6.52
N THR A 21 -4.22 2.98 -5.94
CA THR A 21 -2.89 3.45 -6.34
C THR A 21 -2.25 2.50 -7.35
N LEU A 22 -1.64 3.04 -8.42
CA LEU A 22 -0.91 2.25 -9.40
C LEU A 22 0.42 1.75 -8.80
N GLY A 23 0.68 0.45 -8.91
CA GLY A 23 1.95 -0.16 -8.49
C GLY A 23 3.11 0.28 -9.39
N ILE A 24 4.31 0.38 -8.79
CA ILE A 24 5.54 0.58 -9.54
C ILE A 24 6.19 -0.78 -9.72
N HIS A 25 6.19 -1.27 -10.96
CA HIS A 25 6.76 -2.56 -11.32
C HIS A 25 8.21 -2.41 -11.84
N PRO A 26 9.17 -3.29 -11.48
CA PRO A 26 9.07 -4.39 -10.52
C PRO A 26 9.58 -3.97 -9.13
N THR A 27 8.72 -4.00 -8.10
CA THR A 27 9.16 -3.70 -6.72
C THR A 27 8.43 -4.54 -5.68
N SER A 28 9.11 -4.93 -4.60
CA SER A 28 8.44 -5.55 -3.45
C SER A 28 7.41 -4.63 -2.77
N ALA A 29 7.43 -3.32 -3.07
CA ALA A 29 6.45 -2.38 -2.55
C ALA A 29 5.11 -2.43 -3.32
N GLU A 30 5.08 -2.92 -4.56
CA GLU A 30 3.84 -2.98 -5.34
C GLU A 30 2.81 -3.94 -4.72
N GLU A 31 3.26 -4.92 -3.92
CA GLU A 31 2.35 -5.83 -3.20
C GLU A 31 1.42 -5.11 -2.21
N PHE A 32 1.79 -3.93 -1.68
CA PHE A 32 0.91 -3.16 -0.78
C PHE A 32 -0.36 -2.63 -1.48
N VAL A 33 -0.34 -2.48 -2.81
CA VAL A 33 -1.49 -2.01 -3.60
C VAL A 33 -2.30 -3.17 -4.21
N THR A 34 -1.85 -4.42 -4.07
CA THR A 34 -2.53 -5.62 -4.59
C THR A 34 -3.17 -6.51 -3.51
N MET A 35 -2.83 -6.33 -2.23
CA MET A 35 -3.41 -7.08 -1.09
C MET A 35 -4.88 -6.69 -0.80
N ARG A 36 -5.85 -7.19 -1.57
CA ARG A 36 -7.26 -6.76 -1.47
C ARG A 36 -8.04 -7.36 -0.31
N GLU A 37 -7.80 -8.63 0.00
CA GLU A 37 -8.59 -9.38 0.97
C GLU A 37 -7.75 -9.74 2.21
N PRO A 38 -8.31 -9.68 3.43
CA PRO A 38 -7.64 -10.14 4.63
C PRO A 38 -7.52 -11.67 4.64
N VAL A 39 -6.48 -12.18 5.30
CA VAL A 39 -6.37 -13.61 5.64
C VAL A 39 -7.30 -13.96 6.80
N ALA A 40 -7.81 -15.19 6.80
CA ALA A 40 -8.63 -15.74 7.88
C ALA A 40 -7.83 -16.02 9.15
#